data_AF-A0A6H2NRK5-F1
#
_entry.id   AF-A0A6H2NRK5-F1
#
_cell.length_a   1.000
_cell.length_b   1.000
_cell.length_c   1.000
_cell.angle_alpha   90.00
_cell.angle_beta   90.00
_cell.angle_gamma   90.00
#
_symmetry.space_group_name_H-M   'P 1'
#
loop_
_entity.id
_entity.type
_entity.pdbx_description
1 polymer ?
#
loop_
_entity_poly.entity_id
_entity_poly.type
_entity_poly.pdbx_seq_one_letter_code
_entity_poly.pdbx_strand_id
1 'polypeptide(L)'
;MKLTYRGVSYDYTPNATPLKGSVYDTGTYRGHPVAFQALTELPAQPEADLTWRGVAYHRGHGAVSSEPVSTPVANAPATVLPNGPVVSLARNLFIRHHQRSRKREQGMLVRLAAEVGIPVAASASYESHIQGKLPHDFAGYDRSSAALS
;
A
#
# COMPACT_ATOMS: atom_id res chain seq x y z
N MET A 1 28.39 15.99 12.27
CA MET A 1 27.66 17.05 11.53
C MET A 1 26.29 17.19 12.17
N LYS A 2 25.75 18.40 12.35
CA LYS A 2 24.40 18.59 12.91
C LYS A 2 23.37 18.59 11.78
N LEU A 3 22.23 17.91 11.96
CA LEU A 3 21.12 17.95 11.01
C LEU A 3 20.11 18.99 11.47
N THR A 4 19.66 19.86 10.57
CA THR A 4 18.63 20.87 10.85
C THR A 4 17.35 20.54 10.12
N TYR A 5 16.25 20.44 10.86
CA TYR A 5 14.91 20.29 10.29
C TYR A 5 13.94 21.22 11.00
N ARG A 6 13.21 22.06 10.22
CA ARG A 6 12.25 23.06 10.72
C ARG A 6 12.79 23.95 11.85
N GLY A 7 14.05 24.38 11.76
CA GLY A 7 14.68 25.27 12.74
C GLY A 7 15.16 24.58 14.02
N VAL A 8 14.92 23.26 14.19
CA VAL A 8 15.48 22.47 15.29
C VAL A 8 16.74 21.77 14.81
N SER A 9 17.81 21.91 15.60
CA SER A 9 19.10 21.25 15.34
C SER A 9 19.18 19.95 16.14
N TYR A 10 19.50 18.86 15.45
CA TYR A 10 19.71 17.54 16.05
C TYR A 10 21.16 17.13 15.90
N ASP A 11 21.71 16.51 16.94
CA ASP A 11 23.00 15.85 16.86
C ASP A 11 22.81 14.54 16.07
N TYR A 12 23.51 14.43 14.93
CA TYR A 12 23.46 13.24 14.11
C TYR A 12 24.43 12.20 14.65
N THR A 13 23.87 11.16 15.27
CA THR A 13 24.57 9.91 15.57
C THR A 13 24.28 8.93 14.44
N PRO A 14 25.20 8.73 13.48
CA PRO A 14 24.96 7.75 12.41
C PRO A 14 24.76 6.36 13.03
N ASN A 15 23.70 5.68 12.62
CA ASN A 15 23.50 4.28 12.98
C ASN A 15 24.62 3.45 12.32
N ALA A 16 25.32 2.65 13.11
CA ALA A 16 26.32 1.74 12.58
C ALA A 16 25.65 0.80 11.57
N THR A 17 26.23 0.68 10.37
CA THR A 17 25.76 -0.28 9.38
C THR A 17 25.94 -1.68 9.93
N PRO A 18 24.90 -2.55 9.87
CA PRO A 18 25.00 -3.87 10.45
C PRO A 18 26.05 -4.69 9.69
N LEU A 19 26.90 -5.40 10.44
CA LEU A 19 27.94 -6.24 9.87
C LEU A 19 27.29 -7.44 9.19
N LYS A 20 27.59 -7.62 7.90
CA LYS A 20 27.16 -8.79 7.12
C LYS A 20 28.11 -9.95 7.39
N GLY A 21 27.53 -11.14 7.52
CA GLY A 21 28.26 -12.40 7.67
C GLY A 21 28.76 -12.94 6.35
N SER A 22 29.24 -14.18 6.39
CA SER A 22 29.64 -14.90 5.18
C SER A 22 28.45 -15.12 4.24
N VAL A 23 28.75 -15.18 2.95
CA VAL A 23 27.78 -15.60 1.93
C VAL A 23 27.43 -17.05 2.18
N TYR A 24 26.16 -17.34 2.40
CA TYR A 24 25.69 -18.71 2.60
C TYR A 24 25.04 -19.29 1.34
N ASP A 25 24.57 -18.44 0.43
CA ASP A 25 23.98 -18.88 -0.84
C ASP A 25 24.17 -17.84 -1.95
N THR A 26 24.09 -18.27 -3.20
CA THR A 26 24.20 -17.41 -4.38
C THR A 26 23.14 -17.79 -5.41
N GLY A 27 22.54 -16.80 -6.06
CA GLY A 27 21.53 -17.00 -7.09
C GLY A 27 21.61 -15.96 -8.20
N THR A 28 20.64 -15.98 -9.10
CA THR A 28 20.50 -14.98 -10.15
C THR A 28 19.12 -14.33 -10.09
N TYR A 29 19.09 -13.00 -10.09
CA TYR A 29 17.85 -12.23 -10.16
C TYR A 29 17.88 -11.37 -11.42
N ARG A 30 16.95 -11.62 -12.35
CA ARG A 30 16.85 -10.94 -13.65
C ARG A 30 18.16 -10.93 -14.45
N GLY A 31 18.88 -12.05 -14.43
CA GLY A 31 20.16 -12.20 -15.14
C GLY A 31 21.38 -11.63 -14.42
N HIS A 32 21.22 -11.02 -13.25
CA HIS A 32 22.33 -10.53 -12.43
C HIS A 32 22.61 -11.46 -11.24
N PRO A 33 23.89 -11.69 -10.88
CA PRO A 33 24.23 -12.50 -9.72
C PRO A 33 23.85 -11.79 -8.41
N VAL A 34 23.28 -12.53 -7.48
CA VAL A 34 22.92 -12.05 -6.13
C VAL A 34 23.54 -13.00 -5.10
N ALA A 35 24.22 -12.43 -4.10
CA ALA A 35 24.76 -13.18 -2.97
C ALA A 35 23.88 -12.96 -1.74
N PHE A 36 23.47 -14.04 -1.10
CA PHE A 36 22.69 -14.01 0.13
C PHE A 36 23.63 -14.08 1.33
N GLN A 37 23.54 -13.07 2.19
CA GLN A 37 24.34 -12.92 3.39
C GLN A 37 23.42 -12.66 4.58
N ALA A 38 23.59 -13.42 5.65
CA ALA A 38 22.92 -13.14 6.91
C ALA A 38 23.67 -12.03 7.66
N LEU A 39 23.01 -11.36 8.60
CA LEU A 39 23.69 -10.41 9.49
C LEU A 39 24.48 -11.18 10.55
N THR A 40 25.73 -10.77 10.78
CA THR A 40 26.56 -11.32 11.87
C THR A 40 26.05 -10.82 13.22
N GLU A 41 25.64 -9.56 13.27
CA GLU A 41 25.14 -8.89 14.45
C GLU A 41 23.76 -8.30 14.15
N LEU A 42 22.78 -8.64 14.98
CA LEU A 42 21.47 -8.00 14.91
C LEU A 42 21.59 -6.56 15.42
N PRO A 43 20.97 -5.59 14.74
CA PRO A 43 20.99 -4.21 15.21
C PRO A 43 20.35 -4.12 16.60
N ALA A 44 20.90 -3.24 17.44
CA ALA A 44 20.33 -2.97 18.75
C ALA A 44 18.87 -2.52 18.60
N GLN A 45 17.96 -3.28 19.21
CA GLN A 45 16.54 -2.95 19.23
C GLN A 45 16.31 -1.77 20.18
N PRO A 46 15.39 -0.84 19.86
CA PRO A 46 15.08 0.30 20.72
C PRO A 46 14.55 -0.15 22.08
N GLU A 47 14.95 0.54 23.15
CA GLU A 47 14.43 0.30 24.51
C GLU A 47 13.05 0.90 24.76
N ALA A 48 12.59 1.77 23.86
CA ALA A 48 11.28 2.40 23.97
C ALA A 48 10.16 1.38 23.75
N ASP A 49 9.09 1.49 24.54
CA ASP A 49 7.85 0.75 24.31
C ASP A 49 7.20 1.29 23.03
N LEU A 50 7.29 0.52 21.96
CA LEU A 50 6.72 0.89 20.67
C LEU A 50 5.29 0.35 20.57
N THR A 51 4.42 1.04 19.84
CA THR A 51 3.08 0.53 19.51
C THR A 51 2.89 0.47 18.00
N TRP A 52 2.54 -0.70 17.46
CA TRP A 52 2.20 -0.88 16.05
C TRP A 52 0.72 -1.22 15.90
N ARG A 53 -0.06 -0.34 15.26
CA ARG A 53 -1.51 -0.54 15.03
C ARG A 53 -2.29 -0.89 16.31
N GLY A 54 -1.89 -0.31 17.44
CA GLY A 54 -2.49 -0.56 18.76
C GLY A 54 -1.94 -1.79 19.49
N VAL A 55 -1.00 -2.54 18.90
CA VAL A 55 -0.31 -3.66 19.56
C VAL A 55 1.02 -3.18 20.14
N ALA A 56 1.25 -3.40 21.43
CA ALA A 56 2.50 -3.06 22.10
C ALA A 56 3.62 -4.01 21.62
N TYR A 57 4.74 -3.43 21.21
CA TYR A 57 5.95 -4.09 20.75
C TYR A 57 7.05 -3.82 21.77
N HIS A 58 7.35 -4.84 22.59
CA HIS A 58 8.36 -4.78 23.64
C HIS A 58 9.15 -6.09 23.69
N ARG A 59 10.40 -6.02 24.14
CA ARG A 59 11.30 -7.17 24.28
C ARG A 59 10.78 -8.09 25.39
N GLY A 60 10.58 -9.38 25.10
CA GLY A 60 10.22 -10.39 26.11
C GLY A 60 8.84 -11.05 25.93
N HIS A 61 7.99 -10.56 25.02
CA HIS A 61 6.99 -11.45 24.43
C HIS A 61 7.75 -12.39 23.49
N GLY A 62 8.04 -13.59 24.01
CA GLY A 62 8.60 -14.68 23.24
C GLY A 62 7.85 -14.84 21.93
N ALA A 63 8.58 -15.31 20.91
CA ALA A 63 7.98 -15.90 19.73
C ALA A 63 6.74 -16.66 20.17
N VAL A 64 5.55 -16.17 19.78
CA VAL A 64 4.34 -16.97 19.92
C VAL A 64 4.66 -18.20 19.10
N SER A 65 4.92 -19.31 19.79
CA SER A 65 5.00 -20.61 19.19
C SER A 65 3.77 -20.73 18.31
N SER A 66 3.99 -20.98 17.02
CA SER A 66 2.93 -21.50 16.18
C SER A 66 2.63 -22.92 16.64
N GLU A 67 2.05 -23.07 17.83
CA GLU A 67 1.28 -24.26 18.15
C GLU A 67 0.10 -24.30 17.19
N PRO A 68 -0.23 -25.47 16.61
CA PRO A 68 -1.38 -25.59 15.73
C PRO A 68 -2.61 -25.14 16.52
N VAL A 69 -3.21 -24.05 16.04
CA VAL A 69 -4.42 -23.46 16.56
C VAL A 69 -5.45 -24.56 16.77
N SER A 70 -5.66 -24.95 18.02
CA SER A 70 -6.86 -25.65 18.43
C SER A 70 -8.02 -24.73 18.07
N THR A 71 -8.92 -25.22 17.22
CA THR A 71 -10.10 -24.50 16.74
C THR A 71 -10.82 -23.87 17.92
N PRO A 72 -10.94 -22.52 17.99
CA PRO A 72 -11.79 -21.93 19.00
C PRO A 72 -13.22 -22.33 18.67
N VAL A 73 -13.86 -23.02 19.61
CA VAL A 73 -15.30 -23.20 19.67
C VAL A 73 -15.94 -21.83 19.46
N ALA A 74 -16.90 -21.80 18.54
CA ALA A 74 -17.63 -20.64 18.09
C ALA A 74 -18.13 -19.79 19.27
N ASN A 75 -17.40 -18.74 19.60
CA ASN A 75 -18.02 -17.57 20.22
C ASN A 75 -18.77 -16.84 19.11
N ALA A 76 -20.07 -16.71 19.34
CA ALA A 76 -21.06 -16.15 18.43
C ALA A 76 -20.55 -14.90 17.70
N PRO A 77 -20.87 -14.71 16.41
CA PRO A 77 -20.45 -13.54 15.67
C PRO A 77 -21.07 -12.31 16.31
N ALA A 78 -20.25 -11.51 17.01
CA ALA A 78 -20.58 -10.12 17.27
C ALA A 78 -20.92 -9.51 15.92
N THR A 79 -22.19 -9.16 15.75
CA THR A 79 -22.74 -8.62 14.52
C THR A 79 -22.09 -7.25 14.31
N VAL A 80 -20.92 -7.22 13.67
CA VAL A 80 -20.29 -5.99 13.21
C VAL A 80 -21.26 -5.42 12.20
N LEU A 81 -22.07 -4.45 12.64
CA LEU A 81 -22.95 -3.71 11.76
C LEU A 81 -22.11 -3.27 10.54
N PRO A 82 -22.53 -3.59 9.30
CA PRO A 82 -21.74 -3.35 8.08
C PRO A 82 -21.52 -1.86 7.74
N ASN A 83 -21.82 -0.97 8.69
CA ASN A 83 -21.91 0.48 8.58
C ASN A 83 -21.07 1.20 9.65
N GLY A 84 -19.95 0.62 10.08
CA GLY A 84 -18.98 1.37 10.87
C GLY A 84 -18.46 2.61 10.12
N PRO A 85 -18.05 3.69 10.81
CA PRO A 85 -17.62 4.95 10.17
C PRO A 85 -16.45 4.72 9.20
N VAL A 86 -15.52 3.83 9.53
CA VAL A 86 -14.38 3.47 8.66
C VAL A 86 -14.84 2.76 7.38
N VAL A 87 -15.80 1.84 7.48
CA VAL A 87 -16.35 1.11 6.32
C VAL A 87 -17.08 2.08 5.38
N SER A 88 -17.83 3.03 5.95
CA SER A 88 -18.50 4.08 5.17
C SER A 88 -17.51 5.02 4.46
N LEU A 89 -16.41 5.38 5.13
CA LEU A 89 -15.34 6.19 4.54
C LEU A 89 -14.67 5.43 3.38
N ALA A 90 -14.29 4.18 3.60
CA ALA A 90 -13.67 3.34 2.58
C ALA A 90 -14.58 3.19 1.35
N ARG A 91 -15.88 2.97 1.55
CA ARG A 91 -16.88 2.92 0.49
C ARG A 91 -16.95 4.24 -0.29
N ASN A 92 -16.97 5.39 0.40
CA ASN A 92 -16.99 6.69 -0.24
C ASN A 92 -15.71 6.97 -1.05
N LEU A 93 -14.54 6.60 -0.55
CA LEU A 93 -13.28 6.73 -1.27
C LEU A 93 -13.27 5.88 -2.54
N PHE A 94 -13.73 4.63 -2.44
CA PHE A 94 -13.86 3.73 -3.59
C PHE A 94 -14.81 4.30 -4.65
N ILE A 95 -16.01 4.75 -4.25
CA ILE A 95 -16.99 5.35 -5.16
C ILE A 95 -16.42 6.59 -5.84
N ARG A 96 -15.77 7.49 -5.09
CA ARG A 96 -15.16 8.71 -5.65
C ARG A 96 -14.04 8.39 -6.63
N HIS A 97 -13.17 7.43 -6.29
CA HIS A 97 -12.10 6.98 -7.18
C HIS A 97 -12.68 6.44 -8.49
N HIS A 98 -13.66 5.54 -8.40
CA HIS A 98 -14.31 4.94 -9.57
C HIS A 98 -15.00 6.00 -10.47
N GLN A 99 -15.76 6.93 -9.88
CA GLN A 99 -16.39 8.02 -10.62
C GLN A 99 -15.36 8.95 -11.29
N ARG A 100 -14.23 9.20 -10.63
CA ARG A 100 -13.15 10.04 -11.18
C ARG A 100 -12.50 9.37 -12.39
N SER A 101 -12.24 8.07 -12.34
CA SER A 101 -11.71 7.30 -13.47
C SER A 101 -12.69 7.31 -14.65
N ARG A 102 -13.97 7.00 -14.41
CA ARG A 102 -15.04 7.06 -15.44
C ARG A 102 -15.12 8.41 -16.14
N LYS A 103 -15.20 9.51 -15.38
CA LYS A 103 -15.31 10.86 -15.95
C LYS A 103 -14.11 11.22 -16.83
N ARG A 104 -12.91 10.76 -16.47
CA ARG A 104 -11.68 11.00 -17.25
C ARG A 104 -11.68 10.21 -18.55
N GLU A 105 -12.03 8.93 -18.47
CA GLU A 105 -12.17 8.06 -19.65
C GLU A 105 -13.19 8.64 -20.64
N GLN A 106 -14.37 8.99 -20.15
CA GLN A 106 -15.41 9.62 -20.95
C GLN A 106 -14.93 10.92 -21.58
N GLY A 107 -14.20 11.76 -20.83
CA GLY A 107 -13.60 12.98 -21.38
C GLY A 107 -12.57 12.74 -22.48
N MET A 108 -11.72 11.71 -22.34
CA MET A 108 -10.74 11.34 -23.38
C MET A 108 -11.43 10.78 -24.63
N LEU A 109 -12.41 9.89 -24.45
CA LEU A 109 -13.19 9.32 -25.55
C LEU A 109 -13.97 10.39 -26.31
N VAL A 110 -14.56 11.35 -25.61
CA VAL A 110 -15.28 12.47 -26.23
C VAL A 110 -14.33 13.34 -27.07
N ARG A 111 -13.10 13.59 -26.59
CA ARG A 111 -12.09 14.35 -27.37
C ARG A 111 -11.68 13.59 -28.63
N LEU A 112 -11.34 12.30 -28.51
CA LEU A 112 -10.99 11.46 -29.65
C LEU A 112 -12.15 11.35 -30.65
N ALA A 113 -13.37 11.17 -30.15
CA ALA A 113 -14.56 11.08 -30.98
C ALA A 113 -14.77 12.36 -31.81
N ALA A 114 -14.52 13.54 -31.22
CA ALA A 114 -14.57 14.80 -31.94
C ALA A 114 -13.52 14.87 -33.06
N GLU A 115 -12.31 14.33 -32.85
CA GLU A 115 -11.26 14.26 -33.88
C GLU A 115 -11.64 13.34 -35.05
N VAL A 116 -12.37 12.25 -34.78
CA VAL A 116 -12.83 11.27 -35.79
C VAL A 116 -14.15 11.71 -36.45
N GLY A 117 -14.71 12.86 -36.06
CA GLY A 117 -15.94 13.40 -36.64
C GLY A 117 -17.23 12.78 -36.07
N ILE A 118 -17.15 12.08 -34.94
CA ILE A 118 -18.31 11.57 -34.21
C ILE A 118 -18.89 12.73 -33.36
N PRO A 119 -20.22 12.96 -33.38
CA PRO A 119 -20.82 14.05 -32.62
C PRO A 119 -20.64 13.84 -31.12
N VAL A 120 -20.12 14.87 -30.45
CA VAL A 120 -19.85 14.90 -28.99
C VAL A 120 -21.06 14.47 -28.16
N ALA A 121 -22.28 14.83 -28.58
CA ALA A 121 -23.50 14.45 -27.88
C ALA A 121 -23.71 12.93 -27.83
N ALA A 122 -23.41 12.22 -28.91
CA ALA A 122 -23.53 10.76 -28.97
C ALA A 122 -22.42 10.07 -28.17
N SER A 123 -21.19 10.60 -28.24
CA SER A 123 -20.05 10.07 -27.49
C SER A 123 -20.15 10.32 -25.99
N ALA A 124 -20.76 11.43 -25.58
CA ALA A 124 -21.01 11.74 -24.18
C ALA A 124 -22.05 10.80 -23.56
N SER A 125 -23.03 10.33 -24.33
CA SER A 125 -24.03 9.35 -23.85
C SER A 125 -23.54 7.89 -23.87
N TYR A 126 -22.34 7.63 -24.40
CA TYR A 126 -21.83 6.27 -24.50
C TYR A 126 -21.41 5.73 -23.13
N GLU A 127 -22.07 4.65 -22.70
CA GLU A 127 -21.70 3.87 -21.51
C GLU A 127 -21.56 2.39 -21.86
N SER A 128 -20.38 1.81 -21.63
CA SER A 128 -20.17 0.38 -21.81
C SER A 128 -20.85 -0.41 -20.68
N HIS A 129 -21.82 -1.25 -21.02
CA HIS A 129 -22.60 -2.04 -20.06
C HIS A 129 -22.01 -3.43 -19.74
N ILE A 130 -20.72 -3.67 -19.98
CA ILE A 130 -20.14 -5.01 -19.79
C ILE A 130 -19.96 -5.30 -18.30
N GLN A 131 -20.99 -5.89 -17.69
CA GLN A 131 -20.95 -6.59 -16.40
C GLN A 131 -20.33 -5.78 -15.24
N GLY A 132 -20.59 -4.47 -15.18
CA GLY A 132 -20.08 -3.59 -14.13
C GLY A 132 -18.56 -3.41 -14.14
N LYS A 133 -17.86 -3.91 -15.16
CA LYS A 133 -16.43 -3.69 -15.36
C LYS A 133 -16.25 -2.43 -16.20
N LEU A 134 -15.24 -1.65 -15.86
CA LEU A 134 -14.72 -0.62 -16.76
C LEU A 134 -14.21 -1.34 -18.01
N PRO A 135 -14.53 -0.86 -19.23
CA PRO A 135 -14.16 -1.53 -20.47
C PRO A 135 -12.65 -1.55 -20.70
N HIS A 136 -11.89 -0.74 -19.96
CA HIS A 136 -10.46 -0.62 -20.06
C HIS A 136 -9.82 -0.62 -18.66
N ASP A 137 -8.81 -1.46 -18.48
CA ASP A 137 -8.02 -1.52 -17.26
C ASP A 137 -6.93 -0.44 -17.30
N PHE A 138 -7.26 0.74 -16.76
CA PHE A 138 -6.30 1.83 -16.55
C PHE A 138 -5.57 1.70 -15.20
N ALA A 139 -5.31 0.48 -14.69
CA ALA A 139 -4.54 0.27 -13.46
C ALA A 139 -3.20 1.05 -13.40
N GLY A 140 -2.60 1.36 -14.55
CA GLY A 140 -1.39 2.19 -14.65
C GLY A 140 -1.60 3.72 -14.66
N TYR A 141 -2.83 4.21 -14.78
CA TYR A 141 -3.18 5.64 -14.83
C TYR A 141 -3.81 6.14 -13.52
N ASP A 142 -3.48 5.53 -12.39
CA ASP A 142 -3.79 6.12 -11.08
C ASP A 142 -2.80 7.26 -10.77
N ARG A 143 -3.11 8.46 -11.29
CA ARG A 143 -2.51 9.70 -10.75
C ARG A 143 -3.21 10.06 -9.45
N SER A 144 -3.02 9.24 -8.43
CA SER A 144 -3.37 9.60 -7.06
C SER A 144 -2.51 10.81 -6.65
N SER A 145 -3.06 11.68 -5.80
CA SER A 145 -2.36 12.89 -5.33
C SER A 145 -1.11 12.57 -4.50
N ALA A 146 -0.80 11.30 -4.24
CA ALA A 146 0.42 10.87 -3.56
C ALA A 146 1.69 11.02 -4.43
N ALA A 147 1.54 11.22 -5.74
CA ALA A 147 2.68 11.43 -6.64
C ALA A 147 3.12 12.91 -6.78
N LEU A 148 2.49 13.84 -6.04
CA LEU A 148 2.91 15.24 -5.92
C LEU A 148 2.95 15.64 -4.45
N SER A 149 4.05 15.29 -3.78
CA SER A 149 4.59 16.00 -2.61
C SER A 149 6.10 15.90 -2.60
#